data_AF-A0A2D4P4D3-F1
#
_entry.id   AF-A0A2D4P4D3-F1
#
_cell.length_a   1.000
_cell.length_b   1.000
_cell.length_c   1.000
_cell.angle_alpha   90.00
_cell.angle_beta   90.00
_cell.angle_gamma   90.00
#
_symmetry.space_group_name_H-M   'P 1'
#
loop_
_entity.id
_entity.type
_entity.pdbx_description
1 polymer ?
#
loop_
_entity_poly.entity_id
_entity_poly.type
_entity_poly.pdbx_seq_one_letter_code
_entity_poly.pdbx_strand_id
1 'polypeptide(L)'
;FWYNFDSWREFSYLDEEEKEKAECRDERRWIEKQNRAGRSLRKKEEMNRIRTLVDNSYSCDPRIKKFKEEERAKKEAEKKAKVEAKRKEQEEKERQRQAELEMARLAKEKEEEEARQQTLLMKKEKDIQKKAIKKERQKLRTTCKNWNYFSDNESESVKMMEEVEKLCDRLELASLQCLNEALTSTTKDEGKAAVLKQIEQVNEQVRRENEEAEARMRQATKSSEKSTSGSVSGSKNWSEDDLQ
;
A
#
# COMPACT_ATOMS: atom_id res chain seq x y z
N PHE A 1 -3.36 17.48 -64.15
CA PHE A 1 -3.49 17.99 -65.52
C PHE A 1 -4.51 19.13 -65.59
N TRP A 2 -5.82 18.87 -65.48
CA TRP A 2 -6.88 19.89 -65.67
C TRP A 2 -6.81 21.13 -64.77
N TYR A 3 -6.35 21.00 -63.52
CA TYR A 3 -6.14 22.15 -62.64
C TYR A 3 -5.00 23.10 -63.06
N ASN A 4 -4.08 22.61 -63.90
CA ASN A 4 -2.95 23.34 -64.46
C ASN A 4 -3.10 23.51 -65.98
N PHE A 5 -4.33 23.41 -66.50
CA PHE A 5 -4.59 23.53 -67.93
C PHE A 5 -4.39 24.97 -68.39
N ASP A 6 -3.64 25.15 -69.48
CA ASP A 6 -3.47 26.45 -70.15
C ASP A 6 -4.18 26.42 -71.51
N SER A 7 -5.07 27.40 -71.72
CA SER A 7 -5.85 27.52 -72.95
C SER A 7 -5.07 28.35 -73.96
N TRP A 8 -4.96 27.81 -75.18
CA TRP A 8 -4.43 28.50 -76.36
C TRP A 8 -5.50 29.36 -77.06
N ARG A 9 -6.72 29.44 -76.52
CA ARG A 9 -7.79 30.24 -77.09
C ARG A 9 -7.47 31.73 -76.99
N GLU A 10 -7.71 32.44 -78.09
CA GLU A 10 -7.58 33.89 -78.17
C GLU A 10 -8.95 34.56 -78.39
N PHE A 11 -9.12 35.76 -77.84
CA PHE A 11 -10.37 36.53 -77.90
C PHE A 11 -10.24 37.79 -78.78
N SER A 12 -9.29 37.78 -79.72
CA SER A 12 -9.02 38.89 -80.65
C SER A 12 -10.18 39.23 -81.57
N TYR A 13 -11.07 38.29 -81.84
CA TYR A 13 -12.29 38.52 -82.63
C TYR A 13 -13.37 39.33 -81.87
N LEU A 14 -13.19 39.58 -80.57
CA LEU A 14 -14.06 40.40 -79.74
C LEU A 14 -13.39 41.73 -79.35
N ASP A 15 -12.29 42.09 -80.01
CA ASP A 15 -11.64 43.39 -79.82
C ASP A 15 -12.58 44.49 -80.36
N GLU A 16 -12.85 45.51 -79.55
CA GLU A 16 -13.91 46.50 -79.84
C GLU A 16 -13.48 47.53 -80.90
N GLU A 17 -12.17 47.86 -80.94
CA GLU A 17 -11.61 48.88 -81.82
C GLU A 17 -10.55 48.28 -82.76
N GLU A 18 -10.69 48.54 -84.06
CA GLU A 18 -9.74 48.10 -85.08
C GLU A 18 -8.53 49.04 -85.09
N LYS A 19 -7.35 48.50 -84.74
CA LYS A 19 -6.07 49.24 -84.71
C LYS A 19 -5.68 49.95 -86.03
N GLU A 20 -6.29 49.55 -87.15
CA GLU A 20 -6.04 50.09 -88.49
C GLU A 20 -6.80 51.40 -88.74
N LYS A 21 -7.84 51.69 -87.96
CA LYS A 21 -8.63 52.94 -88.05
C LYS A 21 -8.03 54.10 -87.25
N ALA A 22 -6.99 53.85 -86.46
CA ALA A 22 -6.31 54.87 -85.66
C ALA A 22 -5.48 55.83 -86.54
N GLU A 23 -5.70 57.13 -86.38
CA GLU A 23 -5.06 58.19 -87.16
C GLU A 23 -3.64 58.50 -86.69
N CYS A 24 -3.35 58.25 -85.40
CA CYS A 24 -2.03 58.51 -84.82
C CYS A 24 -1.43 57.29 -84.06
N ARG A 25 -0.12 57.34 -83.83
CA ARG A 25 0.63 56.25 -83.16
C ARG A 25 0.16 56.02 -81.72
N ASP A 26 -0.19 57.09 -81.00
CA ASP A 26 -0.58 57.00 -79.60
C ASP A 26 -1.98 56.41 -79.44
N GLU A 27 -2.88 56.73 -80.36
CA GLU A 27 -4.21 56.12 -80.46
C GLU A 27 -4.12 54.62 -80.76
N ARG A 28 -3.24 54.21 -81.68
CA ARG A 28 -2.99 52.77 -81.94
C ARG A 28 -2.49 52.03 -80.70
N ARG A 29 -1.56 52.64 -79.95
CA ARG A 29 -1.05 52.07 -78.69
C ARG A 29 -2.15 51.98 -77.62
N TRP A 30 -3.02 52.97 -77.55
CA TRP A 30 -4.13 53.01 -76.60
C TRP A 30 -5.16 51.92 -76.92
N ILE A 31 -5.55 51.78 -78.19
CA ILE A 31 -6.46 50.72 -78.67
C ILE A 31 -5.88 49.33 -78.37
N GLU A 32 -4.61 49.08 -78.68
CA GLU A 32 -3.96 47.79 -78.37
C GLU A 32 -3.92 47.49 -76.87
N LYS A 33 -3.76 48.51 -76.03
CA LYS A 33 -3.76 48.38 -74.56
C LYS A 33 -5.15 48.01 -74.05
N GLN A 34 -6.21 48.67 -74.54
CA GLN A 34 -7.59 48.36 -74.19
C GLN A 34 -7.98 46.95 -74.66
N ASN A 35 -7.69 46.61 -75.91
CA ASN A 35 -7.96 45.28 -76.46
C ASN A 35 -7.18 44.18 -75.71
N ARG A 36 -5.92 44.42 -75.32
CA ARG A 36 -5.16 43.48 -74.48
C ARG A 36 -5.80 43.29 -73.10
N ALA A 37 -6.28 44.37 -72.46
CA ALA A 37 -6.96 44.28 -71.18
C ALA A 37 -8.29 43.49 -71.31
N GLY A 38 -9.10 43.78 -72.33
CA GLY A 38 -10.33 43.06 -72.63
C GLY A 38 -10.10 41.56 -72.89
N ARG A 39 -9.09 41.20 -73.70
CA ARG A 39 -8.70 39.81 -73.93
C ARG A 39 -8.23 39.10 -72.65
N SER A 40 -7.45 39.77 -71.81
CA SER A 40 -6.98 39.22 -70.53
C SER A 40 -8.15 38.92 -69.58
N LEU A 41 -9.12 39.84 -69.49
CA LEU A 41 -10.33 39.62 -68.67
C LEU A 41 -11.12 38.41 -69.16
N ARG A 42 -11.38 38.32 -70.47
CA ARG A 42 -12.10 37.17 -71.06
C ARG A 42 -11.35 35.85 -70.89
N LYS A 43 -10.01 35.86 -71.00
CA LYS A 43 -9.18 34.67 -70.71
C LYS A 43 -9.27 34.26 -69.24
N LYS A 44 -9.31 35.21 -68.31
CA LYS A 44 -9.50 34.94 -66.87
C LYS A 44 -10.88 34.33 -66.58
N GLU A 45 -11.94 34.87 -67.19
CA GLU A 45 -13.30 34.35 -67.06
C GLU A 45 -13.42 32.93 -67.63
N GLU A 46 -12.83 32.68 -68.80
CA GLU A 46 -12.79 31.33 -69.36
C GLU A 46 -12.05 30.35 -68.45
N MET A 47 -10.89 30.73 -67.90
CA MET A 47 -10.15 29.89 -66.96
C MET A 47 -10.95 29.60 -65.69
N ASN A 48 -11.66 30.60 -65.16
CA ASN A 48 -12.56 30.39 -64.01
C ASN A 48 -13.70 29.44 -64.37
N ARG A 49 -14.32 29.59 -65.54
CA ARG A 49 -15.36 28.68 -66.02
C ARG A 49 -14.85 27.24 -66.14
N ILE A 50 -13.66 27.04 -66.70
CA ILE A 50 -13.02 25.72 -66.82
C ILE A 50 -12.73 25.15 -65.43
N ARG A 51 -12.19 25.96 -64.50
CA ARG A 51 -11.93 25.51 -63.12
C ARG A 51 -13.21 25.06 -62.42
N THR A 52 -14.28 25.85 -62.50
CA THR A 52 -15.59 25.47 -61.94
C THR A 52 -16.12 24.17 -62.54
N LEU A 53 -15.97 23.97 -63.85
CA LEU A 53 -16.36 22.72 -64.51
C LEU A 53 -15.54 21.52 -63.98
N VAL A 54 -14.23 21.70 -63.82
CA VAL A 54 -13.33 20.67 -63.27
C VAL A 54 -13.69 20.35 -61.82
N ASP A 55 -13.96 21.36 -60.98
CA ASP A 55 -14.38 21.18 -59.59
C ASP A 55 -15.70 20.42 -59.48
N ASN A 56 -16.68 20.78 -60.31
CA ASN A 56 -17.97 20.07 -60.38
C ASN A 56 -17.81 18.63 -60.85
N SER A 57 -16.94 18.40 -61.85
CA SER A 57 -16.66 17.04 -62.33
C SER A 57 -15.96 16.21 -61.26
N TYR A 58 -14.97 16.78 -60.56
CA TYR A 58 -14.25 16.13 -59.46
C TYR A 58 -15.14 15.82 -58.26
N SER A 59 -16.09 16.71 -57.95
CA SER A 59 -17.04 16.50 -56.86
C SER A 59 -18.09 15.43 -57.19
N CYS A 60 -18.46 15.30 -58.47
CA CYS A 60 -19.43 14.31 -58.93
C CYS A 60 -18.83 12.94 -59.26
N ASP A 61 -17.52 12.84 -59.55
CA ASP A 61 -16.87 11.58 -59.95
C ASP A 61 -17.03 10.48 -58.89
N PRO A 62 -17.72 9.36 -59.20
CA PRO A 62 -17.95 8.26 -58.26
C PRO A 62 -16.66 7.63 -57.71
N ARG A 63 -15.58 7.61 -58.49
CA ARG A 63 -14.29 7.03 -58.07
C ARG A 63 -13.64 7.90 -57.01
N ILE A 64 -13.65 9.21 -57.22
CA ILE A 64 -13.13 10.19 -56.24
C ILE A 64 -13.96 10.14 -54.95
N LYS A 65 -15.30 10.03 -55.06
CA LYS A 65 -16.17 9.84 -53.89
C LYS A 65 -15.79 8.58 -53.12
N LYS A 66 -15.63 7.45 -53.81
CA LYS A 66 -15.21 6.18 -53.20
C LYS A 66 -13.85 6.29 -52.50
N PHE A 67 -12.83 6.86 -53.14
CA PHE A 67 -11.53 7.06 -52.52
C PHE A 67 -11.59 7.97 -51.28
N LYS A 68 -12.36 9.06 -51.33
CA LYS A 68 -12.54 9.95 -50.17
C LYS A 68 -13.26 9.26 -49.02
N GLU A 69 -14.26 8.44 -49.32
CA GLU A 69 -15.00 7.66 -48.33
C GLU A 69 -14.12 6.57 -47.70
N GLU A 70 -13.36 5.83 -48.49
CA GLU A 70 -12.39 4.84 -48.02
C GLU A 70 -11.32 5.47 -47.12
N GLU A 71 -10.76 6.61 -47.52
CA GLU A 71 -9.78 7.34 -46.69
C GLU A 71 -10.40 7.86 -45.39
N ARG A 72 -11.66 8.33 -45.41
CA ARG A 72 -12.39 8.72 -44.20
C ARG A 72 -12.64 7.52 -43.31
N ALA A 73 -13.14 6.42 -43.87
CA ALA A 73 -13.41 5.18 -43.16
C ALA A 73 -12.14 4.59 -42.55
N LYS A 74 -11.01 4.62 -43.26
CA LYS A 74 -9.70 4.18 -42.74
C LYS A 74 -9.26 5.04 -41.55
N LYS A 75 -9.36 6.36 -41.65
CA LYS A 75 -9.03 7.27 -40.54
C LYS A 75 -9.96 7.08 -39.34
N GLU A 76 -11.25 6.85 -39.57
CA GLU A 76 -12.21 6.57 -38.50
C GLU A 76 -11.97 5.20 -37.86
N ALA A 77 -11.66 4.18 -38.66
CA ALA A 77 -11.32 2.84 -38.17
C ALA A 77 -10.04 2.88 -37.34
N GLU A 78 -9.00 3.60 -37.79
CA GLU A 78 -7.77 3.78 -37.03
C GLU A 78 -8.01 4.51 -35.70
N LYS A 79 -8.82 5.58 -35.70
CA LYS A 79 -9.22 6.28 -34.47
C LYS A 79 -10.01 5.37 -33.53
N LYS A 80 -10.98 4.62 -34.04
CA LYS A 80 -11.79 3.67 -33.26
C LYS A 80 -10.92 2.55 -32.68
N ALA A 81 -10.03 1.97 -33.47
CA ALA A 81 -9.09 0.94 -33.02
C ALA A 81 -8.18 1.45 -31.90
N LYS A 82 -7.66 2.70 -32.02
CA LYS A 82 -6.85 3.32 -30.96
C LYS A 82 -7.64 3.56 -29.67
N VAL A 83 -8.88 4.03 -29.77
CA VAL A 83 -9.75 4.24 -28.61
C VAL A 83 -10.12 2.91 -27.95
N GLU A 84 -10.48 1.89 -28.74
CA GLU A 84 -10.83 0.57 -28.23
C GLU A 84 -9.63 -0.14 -27.57
N ALA A 85 -8.44 -0.05 -28.17
CA ALA A 85 -7.21 -0.59 -27.58
C ALA A 85 -6.92 0.06 -26.21
N LYS A 86 -7.03 1.40 -26.13
CA LYS A 86 -6.85 2.12 -24.86
C LYS A 86 -7.91 1.74 -23.83
N ARG A 87 -9.17 1.56 -24.24
CA ARG A 87 -10.24 1.14 -23.33
C ARG A 87 -9.99 -0.28 -22.80
N LYS A 88 -9.59 -1.23 -23.65
CA LYS A 88 -9.26 -2.60 -23.25
C LYS A 88 -8.09 -2.64 -22.26
N GLU A 89 -7.04 -1.86 -22.51
CA GLU A 89 -5.90 -1.73 -21.58
C GLU A 89 -6.33 -1.16 -20.22
N GLN A 90 -7.22 -0.16 -20.20
CA GLN A 90 -7.75 0.42 -18.97
C GLN A 90 -8.63 -0.58 -18.21
N GLU A 91 -9.53 -1.29 -18.89
CA GLU A 91 -10.40 -2.31 -18.29
C GLU A 91 -9.59 -3.49 -17.72
N GLU A 92 -8.52 -3.92 -18.40
CA GLU A 92 -7.63 -4.97 -17.90
C GLU A 92 -6.87 -4.51 -16.65
N LYS A 93 -6.33 -3.29 -16.67
CA LYS A 93 -5.62 -2.72 -15.52
C LYS A 93 -6.54 -2.52 -14.31
N GLU A 94 -7.78 -2.14 -14.53
CA GLU A 94 -8.78 -2.03 -13.46
C GLU A 94 -9.16 -3.41 -12.90
N ARG A 95 -9.37 -4.40 -13.76
CA ARG A 95 -9.62 -5.78 -13.35
C ARG A 95 -8.47 -6.36 -12.52
N GLN A 96 -7.23 -6.10 -12.93
CA GLN A 96 -6.03 -6.51 -12.17
C GLN A 96 -5.98 -5.84 -10.78
N ARG A 97 -6.26 -4.53 -10.69
CA ARG A 97 -6.33 -3.83 -9.39
C ARG A 97 -7.44 -4.37 -8.49
N GLN A 98 -8.61 -4.67 -9.05
CA GLN A 98 -9.72 -5.23 -8.28
C GLN A 98 -9.36 -6.63 -7.74
N ALA A 99 -8.74 -7.48 -8.56
CA ALA A 99 -8.27 -8.80 -8.12
C ALA A 99 -7.18 -8.70 -7.03
N GLU A 100 -6.24 -7.77 -7.14
CA GLU A 100 -5.21 -7.54 -6.12
C GLU A 100 -5.81 -7.05 -4.80
N LEU A 101 -6.77 -6.13 -4.84
CA LEU A 101 -7.48 -5.66 -3.66
C LEU A 101 -8.30 -6.77 -2.99
N GLU A 102 -8.96 -7.62 -3.77
CA GLU A 102 -9.72 -8.76 -3.25
C GLU A 102 -8.80 -9.79 -2.60
N MET A 103 -7.67 -10.12 -3.24
CA MET A 103 -6.64 -11.00 -2.68
C MET A 103 -6.04 -10.45 -1.39
N ALA A 104 -5.77 -9.14 -1.32
CA ALA A 104 -5.28 -8.50 -0.11
C ALA A 104 -6.31 -8.51 1.02
N ARG A 105 -7.61 -8.31 0.71
CA ARG A 105 -8.68 -8.42 1.71
C ARG A 105 -8.80 -9.84 2.25
N LEU A 106 -8.79 -10.84 1.37
CA LEU A 106 -8.88 -12.24 1.77
C LEU A 106 -7.67 -12.68 2.60
N ALA A 107 -6.46 -12.21 2.27
CA ALA A 107 -5.26 -12.47 3.06
C ALA A 107 -5.37 -11.86 4.47
N LYS A 108 -5.82 -10.61 4.57
CA LYS A 108 -6.02 -9.93 5.86
C LYS A 108 -7.08 -10.63 6.72
N GLU A 109 -8.18 -11.08 6.12
CA GLU A 109 -9.24 -11.80 6.83
C GLU A 109 -8.74 -13.15 7.39
N LYS A 110 -7.95 -13.89 6.59
CA LYS A 110 -7.31 -15.14 7.05
C LYS A 110 -6.33 -14.91 8.20
N GLU A 111 -5.48 -13.88 8.10
CA GLU A 111 -4.53 -13.55 9.17
C GLU A 111 -5.26 -13.16 10.47
N GLU A 112 -6.35 -12.38 10.39
CA GLU A 112 -7.16 -12.02 11.55
C GLU A 112 -7.87 -13.24 12.16
N GLU A 113 -8.37 -14.16 11.34
CA GLU A 113 -8.98 -15.40 11.81
C GLU A 113 -7.95 -16.33 12.47
N GLU A 114 -6.77 -16.52 11.88
CA GLU A 114 -5.67 -17.29 12.46
C GLU A 114 -5.20 -16.68 13.78
N ALA A 115 -5.05 -15.35 13.87
CA ALA A 115 -4.68 -14.67 15.10
C ALA A 115 -5.75 -14.83 16.20
N ARG A 116 -7.04 -14.79 15.84
CA ARG A 116 -8.16 -15.07 16.75
C ARG A 116 -8.11 -16.51 17.25
N GLN A 117 -7.89 -17.48 16.35
CA GLN A 117 -7.79 -18.89 16.72
C GLN A 117 -6.59 -19.16 17.65
N GLN A 118 -5.41 -18.61 17.34
CA GLN A 118 -4.22 -18.73 18.20
C GLN A 118 -4.46 -18.12 19.59
N THR A 119 -5.12 -16.96 19.66
CA THR A 119 -5.47 -16.34 20.94
C THR A 119 -6.41 -17.20 21.76
N LEU A 120 -7.41 -17.84 21.13
CA LEU A 120 -8.33 -18.76 21.80
C LEU A 120 -7.62 -20.03 22.29
N LEU A 121 -6.72 -20.60 21.49
CA LEU A 121 -5.92 -21.77 21.89
C LEU A 121 -5.01 -21.43 23.06
N MET A 122 -4.32 -20.29 23.03
CA MET A 122 -3.48 -19.83 24.15
C MET A 122 -4.30 -19.60 25.43
N LYS A 123 -5.53 -19.07 25.33
CA LYS A 123 -6.42 -18.92 26.50
C LYS A 123 -6.84 -20.26 27.07
N LYS A 124 -7.25 -21.21 26.21
CA LYS A 124 -7.61 -22.57 26.62
C LYS A 124 -6.44 -23.29 27.31
N GLU A 125 -5.24 -23.19 26.74
CA GLU A 125 -4.04 -23.79 27.32
C GLU A 125 -3.69 -23.18 28.69
N LYS A 126 -3.74 -21.85 28.82
CA LYS A 126 -3.54 -21.17 30.11
C LYS A 126 -4.56 -21.60 31.16
N ASP A 127 -5.82 -21.79 30.78
CA ASP A 127 -6.87 -22.25 31.70
C ASP A 127 -6.68 -23.70 32.13
N ILE A 128 -6.21 -24.58 31.24
CA ILE A 128 -5.84 -25.97 31.56
C ILE A 128 -4.66 -25.98 32.54
N GLN A 129 -3.60 -25.21 32.26
CA GLN A 129 -2.43 -25.11 33.14
C GLN A 129 -2.79 -24.58 34.53
N LYS A 130 -3.63 -23.53 34.62
CA LYS A 130 -4.11 -23.01 35.92
C LYS A 130 -4.89 -24.07 36.71
N LYS A 131 -5.77 -24.82 36.05
CA LYS A 131 -6.52 -25.91 36.69
C LYS A 131 -5.59 -27.03 37.16
N ALA A 132 -4.59 -27.39 36.36
CA ALA A 132 -3.59 -28.40 36.70
C ALA A 132 -2.74 -27.96 37.91
N ILE A 133 -2.20 -26.73 37.90
CA ILE A 133 -1.42 -26.17 39.01
C ILE A 133 -2.26 -26.15 40.30
N LYS A 134 -3.52 -25.70 40.23
CA LYS A 134 -4.41 -25.69 41.41
C LYS A 134 -4.62 -27.09 41.98
N LYS A 135 -4.78 -28.10 41.11
CA LYS A 135 -4.94 -29.50 41.51
C LYS A 135 -3.68 -30.03 42.20
N GLU A 136 -2.50 -29.77 41.65
CA GLU A 136 -1.23 -30.24 42.21
C GLU A 136 -0.85 -29.52 43.51
N ARG A 137 -1.10 -28.20 43.62
CA ARG A 137 -0.96 -27.46 44.89
C ARG A 137 -1.87 -28.05 45.97
N GLN A 138 -3.13 -28.34 45.63
CA GLN A 138 -4.05 -28.97 46.57
C GLN A 138 -3.59 -30.37 46.98
N LYS A 139 -3.08 -31.16 46.03
CA LYS A 139 -2.52 -32.50 46.31
C LYS A 139 -1.34 -32.42 47.28
N LEU A 140 -0.40 -31.49 47.06
CA LEU A 140 0.75 -31.26 47.93
C LEU A 140 0.30 -30.90 49.35
N ARG A 141 -0.60 -29.92 49.50
CA ARG A 141 -1.16 -29.51 50.79
C ARG A 141 -1.83 -30.66 51.53
N THR A 142 -2.67 -31.44 50.84
CA THR A 142 -3.35 -32.58 51.43
C THR A 142 -2.36 -33.66 51.90
N THR A 143 -1.34 -33.99 51.10
CA THR A 143 -0.33 -34.98 51.46
C THR A 143 0.49 -34.54 52.67
N CYS A 144 0.98 -33.29 52.68
CA CYS A 144 1.72 -32.73 53.82
C CYS A 144 0.86 -32.69 55.10
N LYS A 145 -0.43 -32.33 54.99
CA LYS A 145 -1.37 -32.36 56.11
C LYS A 145 -1.60 -33.77 56.66
N ASN A 146 -1.78 -34.77 55.78
CA ASN A 146 -1.98 -36.16 56.19
C ASN A 146 -0.77 -36.73 56.96
N TRP A 147 0.42 -36.18 56.72
CA TRP A 147 1.64 -36.54 57.43
C TRP A 147 1.95 -35.62 58.62
N ASN A 148 0.96 -34.85 59.08
CA ASN A 148 1.06 -33.89 60.19
C ASN A 148 2.21 -32.88 60.01
N TYR A 149 2.43 -32.41 58.78
CA TYR A 149 3.55 -31.51 58.41
C TYR A 149 4.92 -31.99 58.92
N PHE A 150 5.08 -33.31 59.03
CA PHE A 150 6.32 -33.96 59.44
C PHE A 150 6.86 -33.54 60.83
N SER A 151 6.02 -32.99 61.70
CA SER A 151 6.39 -32.55 63.06
C SER A 151 5.23 -32.73 64.04
N ASP A 152 5.54 -33.20 65.25
CA ASP A 152 4.57 -33.26 66.36
C ASP A 152 4.59 -32.00 67.23
N ASN A 153 5.56 -31.10 66.99
CA ASN A 153 5.63 -29.78 67.61
C ASN A 153 4.87 -28.74 66.76
N GLU A 154 3.95 -28.03 67.38
CA GLU A 154 3.09 -27.01 66.76
C GLU A 154 3.91 -25.88 66.11
N SER A 155 4.99 -25.40 66.74
CA SER A 155 5.80 -24.31 66.17
C SER A 155 6.53 -24.71 64.88
N GLU A 156 7.06 -25.93 64.83
CA GLU A 156 7.75 -26.45 63.64
C GLU A 156 6.77 -26.84 62.53
N SER A 157 5.55 -27.27 62.90
CA SER A 157 4.45 -27.51 61.96
C SER A 157 4.02 -26.23 61.25
N VAL A 158 3.94 -25.11 61.99
CA VAL A 158 3.63 -23.78 61.41
C VAL A 158 4.70 -23.33 60.41
N LYS A 159 5.98 -23.46 60.75
CA LYS A 159 7.07 -23.15 59.81
C LYS A 159 7.00 -24.00 58.55
N MET A 160 6.75 -25.31 58.70
CA MET A 160 6.61 -26.20 57.55
C MET A 160 5.39 -25.84 56.68
N MET A 161 4.28 -25.40 57.27
CA MET A 161 3.14 -24.88 56.51
C MET A 161 3.53 -23.67 55.65
N GLU A 162 4.26 -22.70 56.21
CA GLU A 162 4.74 -21.54 55.48
C GLU A 162 5.65 -21.93 54.30
N GLU A 163 6.58 -22.86 54.52
CA GLU A 163 7.48 -23.34 53.48
C GLU A 163 6.73 -24.12 52.38
N VAL A 164 5.71 -24.92 52.72
CA VAL A 164 4.87 -25.62 51.73
C VAL A 164 4.05 -24.62 50.91
N GLU A 165 3.58 -23.52 51.50
CA GLU A 165 2.91 -22.45 50.75
C GLU A 165 3.88 -21.72 49.82
N LYS A 166 5.11 -21.44 50.27
CA LYS A 166 6.17 -20.89 49.41
C LYS A 166 6.46 -21.82 48.22
N LEU A 167 6.53 -23.13 48.44
CA LEU A 167 6.68 -24.12 47.37
C LEU A 167 5.50 -24.08 46.40
N CYS A 168 4.26 -24.01 46.90
CA CYS A 168 3.08 -23.92 46.07
C CYS A 168 3.16 -22.71 45.14
N ASP A 169 3.61 -21.56 45.65
CA ASP A 169 3.67 -20.32 44.88
C ASP A 169 4.84 -20.25 43.90
N ARG A 170 5.99 -20.83 44.24
CA ARG A 170 7.23 -20.73 43.45
C ARG A 170 7.43 -21.85 42.45
N LEU A 171 6.94 -23.06 42.72
CA LEU A 171 7.15 -24.20 41.83
C LEU A 171 6.21 -24.17 40.62
N GLU A 172 6.78 -24.48 39.46
CA GLU A 172 6.02 -24.71 38.23
C GLU A 172 5.29 -26.05 38.25
N LEU A 173 4.33 -26.23 37.33
CA LEU A 173 3.50 -27.42 37.24
C LEU A 173 4.32 -28.73 37.22
N ALA A 174 5.36 -28.79 36.39
CA ALA A 174 6.18 -30.00 36.25
C ALA A 174 6.91 -30.37 37.55
N SER A 175 7.46 -29.37 38.26
CA SER A 175 8.14 -29.59 39.54
C SER A 175 7.16 -29.98 40.65
N LEU A 176 5.96 -29.39 40.67
CA LEU A 176 4.88 -29.79 41.58
C LEU A 176 4.42 -31.22 41.34
N GLN A 177 4.27 -31.64 40.07
CA GLN A 177 3.91 -33.01 39.71
C GLN A 177 4.99 -33.99 40.15
N CYS A 178 6.26 -33.71 39.83
CA CYS A 178 7.41 -34.53 40.22
C CYS A 178 7.50 -34.68 41.76
N LEU A 179 7.34 -33.57 42.50
CA LEU A 179 7.33 -33.62 43.96
C LEU A 179 6.14 -34.44 44.48
N ASN A 180 4.93 -34.23 43.96
CA ASN A 180 3.76 -35.00 44.37
C ASN A 180 3.88 -36.49 44.05
N GLU A 181 4.46 -36.85 42.91
CA GLU A 181 4.72 -38.23 42.52
C GLU A 181 5.72 -38.90 43.47
N ALA A 182 6.80 -38.18 43.81
CA ALA A 182 7.76 -38.62 44.83
C ALA A 182 7.06 -38.85 46.17
N LEU A 183 6.25 -37.88 46.64
CA LEU A 183 5.52 -38.00 47.91
C LEU A 183 4.49 -39.14 47.93
N THR A 184 3.93 -39.52 46.79
CA THR A 184 3.04 -40.69 46.71
C THR A 184 3.78 -42.03 46.65
N SER A 185 5.06 -42.03 46.29
CA SER A 185 5.85 -43.25 46.04
C SER A 185 6.83 -43.58 47.15
N THR A 186 6.99 -42.69 48.14
CA THR A 186 7.96 -42.82 49.23
C THR A 186 7.30 -42.88 50.60
N THR A 187 8.08 -43.27 51.61
CA THR A 187 7.65 -43.21 53.02
C THR A 187 7.60 -41.78 53.54
N LYS A 188 7.02 -41.57 54.74
CA LYS A 188 6.89 -40.25 55.39
C LYS A 188 8.26 -39.56 55.56
N ASP A 189 9.29 -40.30 55.95
CA ASP A 189 10.62 -39.72 56.23
C ASP A 189 11.39 -39.38 54.95
N GLU A 190 11.31 -40.23 53.93
CA GLU A 190 11.87 -39.96 52.61
C GLU A 190 11.13 -38.80 51.92
N GLY A 191 9.80 -38.74 52.07
CA GLY A 191 8.98 -37.64 51.59
C GLY A 191 9.34 -36.32 52.27
N LYS A 192 9.61 -36.33 53.60
CA LYS A 192 10.11 -35.17 54.34
C LYS A 192 11.42 -34.64 53.74
N ALA A 193 12.37 -35.54 53.47
CA ALA A 193 13.65 -35.17 52.87
C ALA A 193 13.47 -34.57 51.47
N ALA A 194 12.55 -35.11 50.66
CA ALA A 194 12.24 -34.58 49.34
C ALA A 194 11.63 -33.16 49.41
N VAL A 195 10.70 -32.90 50.33
CA VAL A 195 10.11 -31.56 50.53
C VAL A 195 11.17 -30.58 51.01
N LEU A 196 11.99 -30.93 51.99
CA LEU A 196 13.05 -30.07 52.51
C LEU A 196 14.09 -29.70 51.45
N LYS A 197 14.46 -30.66 50.60
CA LYS A 197 15.36 -30.41 49.47
C LYS A 197 14.76 -29.39 48.49
N GLN A 198 13.47 -29.51 48.18
CA GLN A 198 12.79 -28.54 47.32
C GLN A 198 12.68 -27.16 47.98
N ILE A 199 12.42 -27.11 49.29
CA ILE A 199 12.39 -25.86 50.06
C ILE A 199 13.75 -25.15 49.97
N GLU A 200 14.85 -25.86 50.19
CA GLU A 200 16.19 -25.31 50.12
C GLU A 200 16.51 -24.76 48.72
N GLN A 201 16.16 -25.51 47.67
CA GLN A 201 16.32 -25.07 46.28
C GLN A 201 15.53 -23.79 45.97
N VAL A 202 14.27 -23.72 46.40
CA VAL A 202 13.43 -22.53 46.22
C VAL A 202 13.96 -21.35 47.01
N ASN A 203 14.36 -21.54 48.28
CA ASN A 203 14.90 -20.46 49.11
C ASN A 203 16.21 -19.91 48.57
N GLU A 204 17.08 -20.77 48.06
CA GLU A 204 18.30 -20.37 47.37
C GLU A 204 18.00 -19.56 46.10
N GLN A 205 17.00 -20.00 45.32
CA GLN A 205 16.56 -19.26 44.14
C GLN A 205 16.01 -17.87 44.51
N VAL A 206 15.15 -17.77 45.52
CA VAL A 206 14.62 -16.48 46.00
C VAL A 206 15.74 -15.57 46.49
N ARG A 207 16.74 -16.12 47.19
CA ARG A 207 17.89 -15.34 47.65
C ARG A 207 18.67 -14.74 46.47
N ARG A 208 18.97 -15.55 45.43
CA ARG A 208 19.64 -15.06 44.22
C ARG A 208 18.82 -14.00 43.49
N GLU A 209 17.52 -14.20 43.34
CA GLU A 209 16.61 -13.21 42.73
C GLU A 209 16.63 -11.88 43.50
N ASN A 210 16.62 -11.92 44.84
CA ASN A 210 16.69 -10.73 45.69
C ASN A 210 18.04 -10.01 45.56
N GLU A 211 19.16 -10.75 45.58
CA GLU A 211 20.50 -10.20 45.39
C GLU A 211 20.66 -9.56 44.00
N GLU A 212 20.13 -10.19 42.95
CA GLU A 212 20.13 -9.65 41.60
C GLU A 212 19.25 -8.39 41.49
N ALA A 213 18.06 -8.39 42.10
CA ALA A 213 17.18 -7.23 42.12
C ALA A 213 17.81 -6.05 42.86
N GLU A 214 18.46 -6.30 44.01
CA GLU A 214 19.19 -5.29 44.76
C GLU A 214 20.39 -4.76 43.96
N ALA A 215 21.14 -5.61 43.28
CA ALA A 215 22.23 -5.21 42.40
C ALA A 215 21.74 -4.35 41.24
N ARG A 216 20.61 -4.70 40.60
CA ARG A 216 19.97 -3.89 39.54
C ARG A 216 19.50 -2.54 40.05
N MET A 217 18.90 -2.49 41.24
CA MET A 217 18.47 -1.24 41.87
C MET A 217 19.66 -0.33 42.20
N ARG A 218 20.75 -0.89 42.76
CA ARG A 218 22.00 -0.17 43.03
C ARG A 218 22.69 0.34 41.75
N GLN A 219 22.60 -0.41 40.66
CA GLN A 219 23.11 0.05 39.35
C GLN A 219 22.24 1.17 38.78
N ALA A 220 20.91 1.10 38.92
CA ALA A 220 19.97 2.13 38.47
C ALA A 220 20.09 3.45 39.25
N THR A 221 20.33 3.40 40.57
CA THR A 221 20.58 4.61 41.37
C THR A 221 21.91 5.26 41.01
N LYS A 222 22.97 4.46 40.79
CA LYS A 222 24.30 4.96 40.40
C LYS A 222 24.33 5.57 39.00
N SER A 223 23.52 5.07 38.05
CA SER A 223 23.37 5.69 36.72
C SER A 223 22.51 6.97 36.76
N SER A 224 21.52 7.05 37.65
CA SER A 224 20.74 8.26 37.90
C SER A 224 21.59 9.39 38.52
N GLU A 225 22.42 9.10 39.53
CA GLU A 225 23.33 10.07 40.16
C GLU A 225 24.41 10.59 39.18
N LYS A 226 24.89 9.74 38.27
CA LYS A 226 25.87 10.14 37.23
C LYS A 226 25.27 11.04 36.15
N SER A 227 23.94 11.02 35.98
CA SER A 227 23.21 11.92 35.08
C SER A 227 22.88 13.29 35.71
N THR A 228 22.80 13.36 37.04
CA THR A 228 22.58 14.60 37.80
C THR A 228 23.88 15.31 38.20
N SER A 229 25.01 14.61 38.33
CA SER A 229 26.32 15.23 38.57
C SER A 229 27.01 15.79 37.33
N GLY A 230 26.38 15.70 36.14
CA GLY A 230 26.93 16.14 34.85
C GLY A 230 26.36 17.44 34.28
N SER A 231 25.40 18.09 34.95
CA SER A 231 24.75 19.30 34.43
C SER A 231 24.66 20.42 35.48
N VAL A 232 25.81 20.98 35.85
CA VAL A 232 25.90 22.38 36.30
C VAL A 232 26.33 23.21 35.10
N SER A 233 25.39 23.51 34.20
CA SER A 233 25.49 24.61 33.23
C SER A 233 24.19 24.74 32.44
N GLY A 234 23.28 25.57 32.94
CA GLY A 234 22.32 26.29 32.11
C GLY A 234 20.96 25.63 31.91
N SER A 235 20.01 25.93 32.79
CA SER A 235 18.60 25.99 32.40
C SER A 235 17.91 27.13 33.12
N LYS A 236 17.58 28.15 32.33
CA LYS A 236 16.78 29.34 32.65
C LYS A 236 15.52 28.97 33.44
N ASN A 237 15.41 29.51 34.66
CA ASN A 237 14.11 29.72 35.30
C ASN A 237 13.43 30.90 34.58
N TRP A 238 12.28 30.65 33.97
CA TRP A 238 11.40 31.71 33.48
C TRP A 238 10.71 32.34 34.69
N SER A 239 10.82 33.66 34.85
CA SER A 239 10.07 34.43 35.85
C SER A 239 8.77 34.96 35.24
N GLU A 240 7.79 35.17 36.12
CA GLU A 240 6.38 35.52 35.83
C GLU A 240 6.15 36.80 35.01
N ASP A 241 7.20 37.61 34.75
CA ASP A 241 7.15 38.80 33.90
C ASP A 241 7.15 38.51 32.38
N ASP A 242 7.41 37.27 31.94
CA ASP A 242 7.43 36.90 30.50
C ASP A 242 6.07 36.40 29.96
N LEU A 243 4.97 36.58 30.70
CA LEU A 243 3.62 36.15 30.33
C LEU A 243 2.61 37.30 30.25
N GLN A 244 2.97 38.41 29.58
CA GLN A 244 2.02 39.47 29.25
C GLN A 244 1.92 39.74 27.75
#